data_AF-A0A409VQ98-F1
#
_entry.id   AF-A0A409VQ98-F1
#
_cell.length_a   1.000
_cell.length_b   1.000
_cell.length_c   1.000
_cell.angle_alpha   90.00
_cell.angle_beta   90.00
_cell.angle_gamma   90.00
#
_symmetry.space_group_name_H-M   'P 1'
#
loop_
_entity.id
_entity.type
_entity.pdbx_description
1 polymer ?
#
loop_
_entity_poly.entity_id
_entity_poly.type
_entity_poly.pdbx_seq_one_letter_code
_entity_poly.pdbx_strand_id
1 'polypeptide(L)'
;MGPWQCSHLHEFIFTKRIPGGGTCEPLSILPDSLFEDDDDFEFCLSGMPPRPKGLKYIDEELRLEDVFDPSGKLFYAVAPEGEYYPLTYVYDLGDYWEHELVFQGAKLARADRPIFSLAQGCDPVEDCHGPMGWNDIKRAFLTPEASRTSNQKFLLQWAADTSGLGSQFDPFRERSLEEMNSPGNWERQYMQFIDQCENEFELD
;
A
#
# COMPACT_ATOMS: atom_id res chain seq x y z
N MET A 1 2.68 -11.01 13.88
CA MET A 1 2.31 -9.70 13.34
C MET A 1 0.79 -9.70 13.29
N GLY A 2 0.16 -8.59 13.62
CA GLY A 2 -1.30 -8.50 13.68
C GLY A 2 -1.85 -8.82 12.29
N PRO A 3 -3.12 -9.24 12.19
CA PRO A 3 -3.73 -9.36 10.88
C PRO A 3 -3.70 -7.98 10.22
N TRP A 4 -3.13 -7.90 9.02
CA TRP A 4 -3.41 -6.77 8.12
C TRP A 4 -4.92 -6.68 7.94
N GLN A 5 -5.47 -5.48 8.00
CA GLN A 5 -6.89 -5.24 7.80
C GLN A 5 -7.04 -4.42 6.53
N CYS A 6 -7.81 -4.92 5.56
CA CYS A 6 -8.15 -4.14 4.37
C CYS A 6 -9.24 -3.09 4.66
N SER A 7 -9.15 -2.42 5.81
CA SER A 7 -10.18 -1.50 6.33
C SER A 7 -9.87 -0.04 6.04
N HIS A 8 -8.72 0.24 5.42
CA HIS A 8 -8.28 1.59 5.15
C HIS A 8 -8.39 1.92 3.68
N LEU A 9 -8.73 3.17 3.39
CA LEU A 9 -8.71 3.69 2.03
C LEU A 9 -7.29 3.62 1.45
N HIS A 10 -7.21 3.26 0.18
CA HIS A 10 -5.96 3.16 -0.56
C HIS A 10 -6.09 3.66 -1.99
N GLU A 11 -4.97 3.90 -2.65
CA GLU A 11 -4.94 4.31 -4.04
C GLU A 11 -3.66 3.86 -4.75
N PHE A 12 -3.75 3.63 -6.06
CA PHE A 12 -2.59 3.43 -6.92
C PHE A 12 -2.48 4.58 -7.92
N ILE A 13 -1.30 5.18 -8.03
CA ILE A 13 -1.07 6.35 -8.88
C ILE A 13 0.15 6.11 -9.76
N PHE A 14 -0.04 6.18 -11.07
CA PHE A 14 1.05 6.32 -12.02
C PHE A 14 1.44 7.79 -12.16
N THR A 15 2.72 8.13 -12.03
CA THR A 15 3.19 9.52 -12.09
C THR A 15 4.12 9.78 -13.27
N LYS A 16 3.73 10.70 -14.16
CA LYS A 16 4.58 11.17 -15.26
C LYS A 16 5.22 12.51 -14.92
N ARG A 17 6.52 12.64 -15.12
CA ARG A 17 7.23 13.94 -15.05
C ARG A 17 7.03 14.73 -16.34
N ILE A 18 6.73 16.01 -16.22
CA ILE A 18 6.50 16.91 -17.37
C ILE A 18 7.79 17.69 -17.69
N PRO A 19 8.22 17.77 -18.96
CA PRO A 19 9.31 18.65 -19.37
C PRO A 19 9.01 20.11 -19.00
N GLY A 20 9.93 20.76 -18.28
CA GLY A 20 9.74 22.13 -17.78
C GLY A 20 9.30 22.22 -16.32
N GLY A 21 9.08 21.09 -15.65
CA GLY A 21 8.77 21.01 -14.23
C GLY A 21 7.33 20.55 -13.96
N GLY A 22 7.15 19.84 -12.85
CA GLY A 22 5.87 19.28 -12.43
C GLY A 22 5.65 17.82 -12.82
N THR A 23 4.51 17.30 -12.37
CA THR A 23 4.04 15.94 -12.62
C THR A 23 2.59 15.97 -13.10
N CYS A 24 2.18 14.94 -13.82
CA CYS A 24 0.78 14.60 -14.00
C CYS A 24 0.56 13.13 -13.65
N GLU A 25 -0.68 12.79 -13.37
CA GLU A 25 -1.11 11.44 -12.98
C GLU A 25 -1.85 10.84 -14.17
N PRO A 26 -1.17 10.17 -15.12
CA PRO A 26 -1.84 9.58 -16.28
C PRO A 26 -2.91 8.55 -15.94
N LEU A 27 -2.78 7.86 -14.80
CA LEU A 27 -3.72 6.87 -14.32
C LEU A 27 -3.73 6.85 -12.78
N SER A 28 -4.92 6.98 -12.20
CA SER A 28 -5.19 6.71 -10.79
C SER A 28 -6.20 5.57 -10.70
N ILE A 29 -5.98 4.64 -9.78
CA ILE A 29 -6.84 3.49 -9.53
C ILE A 29 -7.25 3.57 -8.06
N LEU A 30 -8.56 3.57 -7.82
CA LEU A 30 -9.17 3.91 -6.54
C LEU A 30 -10.25 2.86 -6.21
N PRO A 31 -10.51 2.58 -4.93
CA PRO A 31 -11.72 1.86 -4.54
C PRO A 31 -12.96 2.66 -4.94
N ASP A 32 -14.08 1.97 -5.17
CA ASP A 32 -15.35 2.58 -5.58
C ASP A 32 -15.79 3.74 -4.67
N SER A 33 -15.55 3.62 -3.37
CA SER A 33 -15.88 4.63 -2.36
C SER A 33 -15.18 5.99 -2.56
N LEU A 34 -14.06 6.02 -3.27
CA LEU A 34 -13.32 7.25 -3.60
C LEU A 34 -13.61 7.75 -5.02
N PHE A 35 -14.41 7.01 -5.79
CA PHE A 35 -14.66 7.32 -7.20
C PHE A 35 -15.70 8.43 -7.39
N GLU A 36 -16.69 8.52 -6.49
CA GLU A 36 -17.82 9.47 -6.60
C GLU A 36 -17.51 10.92 -6.15
N ASP A 37 -16.38 11.14 -5.47
CA ASP A 37 -16.04 12.46 -4.89
C ASP A 37 -15.39 13.45 -5.87
N ASP A 38 -15.17 13.06 -7.13
CA ASP A 38 -14.37 13.82 -8.11
C ASP A 38 -15.15 14.44 -9.28
N ASP A 39 -16.48 14.38 -9.23
CA ASP A 39 -17.32 15.23 -10.08
C ASP A 39 -17.26 16.68 -9.56
N ASP A 40 -16.41 17.48 -10.23
CA ASP A 40 -16.58 18.93 -10.44
C ASP A 40 -16.02 19.94 -9.42
N PHE A 41 -14.91 19.69 -8.73
CA PHE A 41 -14.09 20.82 -8.23
C PHE A 41 -12.97 21.20 -9.21
N GLU A 42 -13.39 21.71 -10.38
CA GLU A 42 -12.52 22.40 -11.31
C GLU A 42 -12.06 23.72 -10.65
N PHE A 43 -11.02 23.66 -9.81
CA PHE A 43 -10.39 24.85 -9.23
C PHE A 43 -9.60 25.56 -10.34
N CYS A 44 -10.34 26.18 -11.27
CA CYS A 44 -9.82 27.08 -12.28
C CYS A 44 -9.26 28.33 -11.57
N LEU A 45 -8.02 28.26 -11.08
CA LEU A 45 -7.24 29.46 -10.86
C LEU A 45 -7.18 30.21 -12.20
N SER A 46 -7.80 31.39 -12.25
CA SER A 46 -7.97 32.11 -13.51
C SER A 46 -6.61 32.33 -14.19
N GLY A 47 -6.50 31.88 -15.44
CA GLY A 47 -5.29 32.02 -16.25
C GLY A 47 -4.34 30.82 -16.27
N MET A 48 -4.62 29.72 -15.55
CA MET A 48 -3.91 28.45 -15.79
C MET A 48 -4.70 27.56 -16.76
N PRO A 49 -4.03 26.87 -17.71
CA PRO A 49 -4.69 25.86 -18.51
C PRO A 49 -5.21 24.74 -17.60
N PRO A 50 -6.37 24.13 -17.92
CA PRO A 50 -6.86 22.98 -17.18
C PRO A 50 -5.81 21.88 -17.20
N ARG A 51 -5.54 21.27 -16.04
CA ARG A 51 -4.64 20.11 -15.99
C ARG A 51 -5.26 18.99 -16.84
N PRO A 52 -4.49 18.27 -17.66
CA PRO A 52 -5.00 17.06 -18.31
C PRO A 52 -5.58 16.15 -17.23
N LYS A 53 -6.88 15.87 -17.27
CA LYS A 53 -7.50 14.90 -16.36
C LYS A 53 -6.89 13.54 -16.66
N GLY A 54 -6.23 12.95 -15.66
CA GLY A 54 -5.77 11.57 -15.70
C GLY A 54 -6.94 10.61 -15.89
N LEU A 55 -6.64 9.40 -16.35
CA LEU A 55 -7.64 8.33 -16.31
C LEU A 55 -7.87 7.90 -14.86
N LYS A 56 -9.12 7.64 -14.50
CA LYS A 56 -9.49 7.06 -13.21
C LYS A 56 -10.21 5.75 -13.44
N TYR A 57 -9.89 4.75 -12.63
CA TYR A 57 -10.52 3.43 -12.68
C TYR A 57 -10.81 2.91 -11.28
N ILE A 58 -11.89 2.17 -11.17
CA ILE A 58 -12.26 1.42 -9.97
C ILE A 58 -11.35 0.19 -9.89
N ASP A 59 -10.77 -0.06 -8.72
CA ASP A 59 -9.74 -1.09 -8.55
C ASP A 59 -10.29 -2.51 -8.72
N GLU A 60 -11.54 -2.74 -8.31
CA GLU A 60 -12.21 -4.04 -8.34
C GLU A 60 -12.57 -4.46 -9.78
N GLU A 61 -12.63 -3.50 -10.69
CA GLU A 61 -12.91 -3.71 -12.12
C GLU A 61 -11.65 -3.91 -12.97
N LEU A 62 -10.46 -3.74 -12.37
CA LEU A 62 -9.19 -3.81 -13.07
C LEU A 62 -8.45 -5.10 -12.81
N ARG A 63 -7.83 -5.61 -13.89
CA ARG A 63 -6.87 -6.69 -13.81
C ARG A 63 -5.47 -6.16 -14.06
N LEU A 64 -4.47 -6.82 -13.48
CA LEU A 64 -3.07 -6.51 -13.78
C LEU A 64 -2.76 -6.61 -15.30
N GLU A 65 -3.43 -7.50 -16.03
CA GLU A 65 -3.29 -7.62 -17.49
C GLU A 65 -3.79 -6.38 -18.26
N ASP A 66 -4.77 -5.64 -17.72
CA ASP A 66 -5.25 -4.41 -18.36
C ASP A 66 -4.17 -3.32 -18.38
N VAL A 67 -3.27 -3.34 -17.40
CA VAL A 67 -2.24 -2.31 -17.18
C VAL A 67 -0.88 -2.76 -17.69
N PHE A 68 -0.46 -3.98 -17.35
CA PHE A 68 0.91 -4.46 -17.56
C PHE A 68 1.08 -5.35 -18.79
N ASP A 69 0.02 -5.86 -19.41
CA ASP A 69 0.17 -6.56 -20.70
C ASP A 69 0.23 -5.55 -21.86
N PRO A 70 1.13 -5.70 -22.86
CA PRO A 70 1.15 -4.82 -24.04
C PRO A 70 -0.16 -4.75 -24.84
N SER A 71 -1.03 -5.75 -24.69
CA SER A 71 -2.38 -5.78 -25.26
C SER A 71 -3.46 -5.24 -24.33
N GLY A 72 -3.10 -4.90 -23.08
CA GLY A 72 -3.99 -4.35 -22.07
C GLY A 72 -4.54 -2.98 -22.45
N LYS A 73 -5.79 -2.71 -22.06
CA LYS A 73 -6.51 -1.49 -22.43
C LYS A 73 -5.87 -0.20 -21.89
N LEU A 74 -5.06 -0.29 -20.83
CA LEU A 74 -4.40 0.83 -20.15
C LEU A 74 -2.89 0.89 -20.39
N PHE A 75 -2.30 -0.09 -21.08
CA PHE A 75 -0.86 -0.17 -21.29
C PHE A 75 -0.25 1.14 -21.82
N TYR A 76 -0.82 1.71 -22.88
CA TYR A 76 -0.30 2.95 -23.48
C TYR A 76 -0.51 4.20 -22.61
N ALA A 77 -1.42 4.17 -21.63
CA ALA A 77 -1.59 5.27 -20.70
C ALA A 77 -0.39 5.35 -19.73
N VAL A 78 0.16 4.20 -19.34
CA VAL A 78 1.21 4.09 -18.33
C VAL A 78 2.59 3.82 -18.89
N ALA A 79 2.70 3.30 -20.12
CA ALA A 79 3.95 2.97 -20.79
C ALA A 79 3.94 3.31 -22.30
N PRO A 80 3.67 4.57 -22.70
CA PRO A 80 3.52 4.92 -24.13
C PRO A 80 4.78 4.71 -24.97
N GLU A 81 5.95 4.74 -24.34
CA GLU A 81 7.26 4.51 -24.98
C GLU A 81 7.83 3.12 -24.63
N GLY A 82 7.02 2.23 -24.04
CA GLY A 82 7.42 0.89 -23.59
C GLY A 82 8.02 0.84 -22.19
N GLU A 83 8.36 1.98 -21.59
CA GLU A 83 8.80 2.10 -20.20
C GLU A 83 7.66 2.60 -19.32
N TYR A 84 7.38 1.90 -18.21
CA TYR A 84 6.33 2.29 -17.27
C TYR A 84 6.69 3.56 -16.52
N TYR A 85 5.70 4.43 -16.34
CA TYR A 85 5.79 5.48 -15.35
C TYR A 85 5.88 4.87 -13.93
N PRO A 86 6.54 5.56 -12.98
CA PRO A 86 6.53 5.20 -11.56
C PRO A 86 5.11 4.96 -11.06
N LEU A 87 4.90 3.84 -10.36
CA LEU A 87 3.65 3.49 -9.70
C LEU A 87 3.84 3.58 -8.19
N THR A 88 3.03 4.40 -7.55
CA THR A 88 2.94 4.48 -6.09
C THR A 88 1.64 3.84 -5.64
N TYR A 89 1.70 3.00 -4.61
CA TYR A 89 0.55 2.52 -3.86
C TYR A 89 0.55 3.22 -2.50
N VAL A 90 -0.50 3.99 -2.21
CA VAL A 90 -0.70 4.63 -0.91
C VAL A 90 -1.71 3.80 -0.15
N TYR A 91 -1.31 3.30 1.01
CA TYR A 91 -2.18 2.59 1.95
C TYR A 91 -2.43 3.45 3.18
N ASP A 92 -3.67 3.41 3.67
CA ASP A 92 -4.14 4.21 4.79
C ASP A 92 -3.91 5.70 4.60
N LEU A 93 -4.90 6.39 4.03
CA LEU A 93 -4.83 7.84 3.82
C LEU A 93 -4.65 8.65 5.12
N GLY A 94 -4.88 8.07 6.30
CA GLY A 94 -4.55 8.67 7.59
C GLY A 94 -3.05 8.65 7.91
N ASP A 95 -2.44 7.46 7.85
CA ASP A 95 -1.02 7.26 8.16
C ASP A 95 -0.07 7.51 6.97
N TYR A 96 -0.61 7.47 5.75
CA TYR A 96 0.03 7.75 4.47
C TYR A 96 1.23 6.85 4.18
N TRP A 97 1.01 5.53 4.13
CA TRP A 97 2.04 4.55 3.79
C TRP A 97 2.25 4.45 2.28
N GLU A 98 3.32 5.08 1.80
CA GLU A 98 3.72 5.04 0.39
C GLU A 98 4.57 3.80 0.06
N HIS A 99 4.17 3.07 -0.96
CA HIS A 99 4.89 1.93 -1.52
C HIS A 99 5.22 2.20 -2.99
N GLU A 100 6.49 2.05 -3.37
CA GLU A 100 6.89 2.04 -4.79
C GLU A 100 6.69 0.65 -5.36
N LEU A 101 5.91 0.55 -6.44
CA LEU A 101 5.68 -0.69 -7.17
C LEU A 101 6.39 -0.64 -8.53
N VAL A 102 7.24 -1.64 -8.78
CA VAL A 102 8.01 -1.73 -10.03
C VAL A 102 7.70 -3.02 -10.74
N PHE A 103 7.15 -2.91 -11.96
CA PHE A 103 6.93 -4.06 -12.81
C PHE A 103 8.24 -4.49 -13.49
N GLN A 104 8.73 -5.68 -13.17
CA GLN A 104 9.97 -6.23 -13.73
C GLN A 104 9.75 -7.17 -14.93
N GLY A 105 8.50 -7.38 -15.33
CA GLY A 105 8.12 -8.27 -16.43
C GLY A 105 7.26 -9.46 -16.00
N ALA A 106 6.80 -10.22 -16.99
CA ALA A 106 5.93 -11.37 -16.82
C ALA A 106 6.66 -12.70 -17.06
N LYS A 107 6.29 -13.74 -16.30
CA LYS A 107 6.77 -15.12 -16.46
C LYS A 107 5.62 -16.07 -16.16
N LEU A 108 5.73 -17.31 -16.65
CA LEU A 108 4.81 -18.37 -16.24
C LEU A 108 4.86 -18.56 -14.72
N ALA A 109 3.68 -18.52 -14.11
CA ALA A 109 3.53 -18.70 -12.68
C ALA A 109 4.03 -20.09 -12.25
N ARG A 110 4.70 -20.15 -11.10
CA ARG A 110 5.22 -21.40 -10.51
C ARG A 110 4.32 -21.96 -9.41
N ALA A 111 3.36 -21.16 -8.97
CA ALA A 111 2.31 -21.51 -8.03
C ALA A 111 1.06 -20.68 -8.38
N ASP A 112 -0.08 -21.11 -7.87
CA ASP A 112 -1.38 -20.44 -7.91
C ASP A 112 -1.52 -19.32 -6.86
N ARG A 113 -0.38 -18.78 -6.39
CA ARG A 113 -0.32 -17.72 -5.38
C ARG A 113 0.94 -16.86 -5.51
N PRO A 114 0.96 -15.65 -4.94
CA PRO A 114 2.19 -14.88 -4.79
C PRO A 114 3.27 -15.65 -4.00
N ILE A 115 4.52 -15.46 -4.39
CA ILE A 115 5.69 -16.02 -3.72
C ILE A 115 6.69 -14.88 -3.47
N PHE A 116 7.12 -14.75 -2.22
CA PHE A 116 8.18 -13.83 -1.85
C PHE A 116 9.54 -14.42 -2.25
N SER A 117 10.28 -13.72 -3.11
CA SER A 117 11.65 -14.08 -3.48
C SER A 117 12.72 -13.38 -2.64
N LEU A 118 12.36 -12.27 -2.00
CA LEU A 118 13.21 -11.45 -1.15
C LEU A 118 12.29 -10.70 -0.16
N ALA A 119 12.74 -10.56 1.08
CA ALA A 119 12.13 -9.70 2.08
C ALA A 119 13.25 -9.13 2.96
N GLN A 120 13.10 -7.88 3.37
CA GLN A 120 14.01 -7.22 4.31
C GLN A 120 13.22 -6.30 5.22
N GLY A 121 13.64 -6.25 6.48
CA GLY A 121 13.02 -5.46 7.53
C GLY A 121 11.80 -6.14 8.15
N CYS A 122 11.09 -5.34 8.93
CA CYS A 122 9.86 -5.70 9.60
C CYS A 122 8.78 -4.70 9.14
N ASP A 123 7.60 -5.22 8.85
CA ASP A 123 6.44 -4.40 8.47
C ASP A 123 6.03 -3.53 9.66
N PRO A 124 5.60 -2.27 9.43
CA PRO A 124 5.10 -1.41 10.49
C PRO A 124 3.85 -2.00 11.15
N VAL A 125 3.58 -1.58 12.39
CA VAL A 125 2.34 -1.93 13.08
C VAL A 125 1.23 -1.01 12.58
N GLU A 126 0.02 -1.54 12.37
CA GLU A 126 -1.14 -0.72 11.97
C GLU A 126 -1.40 0.43 12.95
N ASP A 127 -1.97 1.52 12.45
CA ASP A 127 -2.31 2.75 13.18
C ASP A 127 -1.14 3.39 13.95
N CYS A 128 0.10 3.13 13.51
CA CYS A 128 1.28 3.66 14.19
C CYS A 128 1.63 5.10 13.80
N HIS A 129 0.72 5.84 13.16
CA HIS A 129 0.88 7.24 12.76
C HIS A 129 1.97 7.41 11.68
N GLY A 130 1.93 6.51 10.71
CA GLY A 130 2.76 6.56 9.51
C GLY A 130 4.25 6.34 9.77
N PRO A 131 5.10 6.69 8.78
CA PRO A 131 6.55 6.50 8.88
C PRO A 131 7.18 7.15 10.11
N MET A 132 6.64 8.28 10.55
CA MET A 132 7.14 9.00 11.71
C MET A 132 6.87 8.24 13.01
N GLY A 133 5.63 7.81 13.27
CA GLY A 133 5.35 7.08 14.49
C GLY A 133 5.98 5.68 14.52
N TRP A 134 6.17 5.03 13.36
CA TRP A 134 7.00 3.82 13.28
C TRP A 134 8.46 4.07 13.69
N ASN A 135 9.04 5.20 13.26
CA ASN A 135 10.37 5.60 13.70
C ASN A 135 10.40 5.92 15.20
N ASP A 136 9.32 6.43 15.79
CA ASP A 136 9.20 6.65 17.24
C ASP A 136 9.25 5.33 18.01
N ILE A 137 8.54 4.30 17.51
CA ILE A 137 8.58 2.94 18.07
C ILE A 137 10.00 2.38 18.00
N LYS A 138 10.66 2.45 16.83
CA LYS A 138 12.06 2.02 16.65
C LYS A 138 13.01 2.73 17.62
N ARG A 139 12.87 4.05 17.77
CA ARG A 139 13.67 4.85 18.72
C ARG A 139 13.42 4.46 20.17
N ALA A 140 12.16 4.23 20.55
CA ALA A 140 11.80 3.76 21.88
C ALA A 140 12.40 2.37 22.17
N PHE A 141 12.39 1.48 21.18
CA PHE A 141 12.93 0.12 21.29
C PHE A 141 14.44 0.14 21.54
N LEU A 142 15.18 0.96 20.77
CA LEU A 142 16.62 1.15 20.92
C LEU A 142 17.03 1.90 22.20
N THR A 143 16.12 2.65 22.83
CA THR A 143 16.42 3.36 24.08
C THR A 143 16.63 2.35 25.21
N PRO A 144 17.74 2.41 25.97
CA PRO A 144 17.97 1.53 27.11
C PRO A 144 16.82 1.59 28.10
N GLU A 145 16.38 0.44 28.62
CA GLU A 145 15.17 0.33 29.45
C GLU A 145 15.17 1.28 30.66
N ALA A 146 16.32 1.42 31.33
CA ALA A 146 16.51 2.31 32.47
C ALA A 146 16.35 3.81 32.12
N SER A 147 16.48 4.17 30.84
CA SER A 147 16.40 5.54 30.33
C SER A 147 15.08 5.84 29.60
N ARG A 148 14.21 4.84 29.41
CA ARG A 148 12.93 5.04 28.72
C ARG A 148 11.99 5.92 29.51
N THR A 149 11.41 6.92 28.86
CA THR A 149 10.32 7.73 29.42
C THR A 149 9.05 6.87 29.58
N SER A 150 8.11 7.33 30.39
CA SER A 150 6.81 6.66 30.53
C SER A 150 6.08 6.54 29.19
N ASN A 151 6.19 7.56 28.33
CA ASN A 151 5.61 7.53 26.99
C ASN A 151 6.24 6.45 26.10
N GLN A 152 7.57 6.31 26.13
CA GLN A 152 8.26 5.26 25.37
C GLN A 152 7.88 3.85 25.85
N LYS A 153 7.69 3.66 27.16
CA LYS A 153 7.23 2.37 27.70
C LYS A 153 5.81 2.05 27.26
N PHE A 154 4.90 3.03 27.31
CA PHE A 154 3.55 2.89 26.81
C PHE A 154 3.53 2.56 25.32
N LEU A 155 4.29 3.31 24.50
CA LEU A 155 4.37 3.11 23.06
C LEU A 155 4.86 1.71 22.69
N LEU A 156 5.86 1.17 23.40
CA LEU A 156 6.35 -0.19 23.16
C LEU A 156 5.34 -1.25 23.57
N GLN A 157 4.62 -1.04 24.68
CA GLN A 157 3.56 -1.96 25.11
C GLN A 157 2.42 -1.97 24.09
N TRP A 158 1.96 -0.78 23.68
CA TRP A 158 0.95 -0.63 22.65
C TRP A 158 1.36 -1.33 21.35
N ALA A 159 2.57 -1.08 20.85
CA ALA A 159 3.05 -1.70 19.62
C ALA A 159 3.13 -3.24 19.74
N ALA A 160 3.58 -3.75 20.90
CA ALA A 160 3.62 -5.18 21.17
C ALA A 160 2.22 -5.82 21.15
N ASP A 161 1.23 -5.17 21.77
CA ASP A 161 -0.15 -5.64 21.84
C ASP A 161 -0.83 -5.58 20.46
N THR A 162 -0.75 -4.44 19.77
CA THR A 162 -1.32 -4.26 18.42
C THR A 162 -0.68 -5.18 17.38
N SER A 163 0.63 -5.46 17.50
CA SER A 163 1.32 -6.39 16.60
C SER A 163 0.90 -7.86 16.76
N GLY A 164 0.08 -8.20 17.77
CA GLY A 164 -0.29 -9.59 18.09
C GLY A 164 0.88 -10.51 18.45
N LEU A 165 2.09 -9.97 18.61
CA LEU A 165 3.30 -10.73 18.99
C LEU A 165 3.59 -10.64 20.49
N GLY A 166 3.03 -9.64 21.19
CA GLY A 166 3.28 -9.39 22.59
C GLY A 166 4.79 -9.32 22.86
N SER A 167 5.27 -10.13 23.80
CA SER A 167 6.70 -10.16 24.18
C SER A 167 7.68 -10.53 23.05
N GLN A 168 7.21 -11.10 21.93
CA GLN A 168 8.05 -11.43 20.78
C GLN A 168 8.17 -10.28 19.76
N PHE A 169 7.51 -9.15 20.02
CA PHE A 169 7.58 -7.99 19.15
C PHE A 169 9.00 -7.41 19.10
N ASP A 170 9.49 -7.22 17.87
CA ASP A 170 10.76 -6.58 17.59
C ASP A 170 10.64 -5.82 16.24
N PRO A 171 10.71 -4.47 16.24
CA PRO A 171 10.57 -3.66 15.03
C PRO A 171 11.79 -3.74 14.09
N PHE A 172 12.83 -4.49 14.46
CA PHE A 172 14.01 -4.78 13.65
C PHE A 172 14.12 -6.25 13.26
N ARG A 173 13.15 -7.11 13.62
CA ARG A 173 13.17 -8.51 13.24
C ARG A 173 12.95 -8.66 11.74
N GLU A 174 13.94 -9.24 11.08
CA GLU A 174 13.85 -9.63 9.68
C GLU A 174 12.77 -10.69 9.45
N ARG A 175 12.03 -10.57 8.35
CA ARG A 175 11.05 -11.57 7.93
C ARG A 175 11.74 -12.79 7.31
N SER A 176 11.30 -13.98 7.69
CA SER A 176 11.75 -15.22 7.06
C SER A 176 10.94 -15.50 5.80
N LEU A 177 11.62 -15.67 4.65
CA LEU A 177 10.99 -16.13 3.42
C LEU A 177 10.32 -17.50 3.58
N GLU A 178 10.84 -18.36 4.46
CA GLU A 178 10.23 -19.66 4.76
C GLU A 178 8.90 -19.48 5.50
N GLU A 179 8.85 -18.58 6.48
CA GLU A 179 7.61 -18.24 7.20
C GLU A 179 6.58 -17.61 6.25
N MET A 180 7.00 -16.61 5.45
CA MET A 180 6.12 -15.88 4.53
C MET A 180 5.56 -16.78 3.43
N ASN A 181 6.38 -17.70 2.89
CA ASN A 181 5.96 -18.65 1.86
C ASN A 181 5.41 -19.97 2.41
N SER A 182 5.24 -20.10 3.73
CA SER A 182 4.79 -21.35 4.35
C SER A 182 3.43 -21.81 3.78
N PRO A 183 3.22 -23.13 3.58
CA PRO A 183 1.97 -23.64 3.05
C PRO A 183 0.75 -23.21 3.89
N GLY A 184 -0.32 -22.78 3.23
CA GLY A 184 -1.53 -22.29 3.91
C GLY A 184 -1.43 -20.84 4.37
N ASN A 185 -0.26 -20.17 4.29
CA ASN A 185 -0.15 -18.80 4.76
C ASN A 185 -0.90 -17.82 3.86
N TRP A 186 -0.72 -17.93 2.55
CA TRP A 186 -1.46 -17.14 1.58
C TRP A 186 -2.97 -17.38 1.70
N GLU A 187 -3.38 -18.64 1.77
CA GLU A 187 -4.78 -19.03 1.83
C GLU A 187 -5.45 -18.48 3.10
N ARG A 188 -4.75 -18.48 4.24
CA ARG A 188 -5.26 -17.84 5.47
C ARG A 188 -5.44 -16.34 5.30
N GLN A 189 -4.47 -15.64 4.71
CA GLN A 189 -4.54 -14.19 4.50
C GLN A 189 -5.65 -13.84 3.50
N TYR A 190 -5.72 -14.58 2.39
CA TYR A 190 -6.75 -14.39 1.37
C TYR A 190 -8.16 -14.65 1.93
N MET A 191 -8.35 -15.73 2.70
CA MET A 191 -9.65 -16.00 3.32
C MET A 191 -10.01 -14.95 4.37
N GLN A 192 -9.04 -14.44 5.15
CA GLN A 192 -9.29 -13.31 6.06
C GLN A 192 -9.72 -12.05 5.32
N PHE A 193 -9.11 -11.77 4.17
CA PHE A 193 -9.51 -10.65 3.31
C PHE A 193 -10.94 -10.85 2.77
N ILE A 194 -11.26 -12.02 2.23
CA ILE A 194 -12.61 -12.33 1.73
C ILE A 194 -13.64 -12.22 2.87
N ASP A 195 -13.35 -12.79 4.04
CA ASP A 195 -14.23 -12.68 5.21
C ASP A 195 -14.44 -11.21 5.62
N GLN A 196 -13.41 -10.36 5.57
CA GLN A 196 -13.55 -8.93 5.84
C GLN A 196 -14.49 -8.26 4.84
N CYS A 197 -14.27 -8.48 3.54
CA CYS A 197 -15.12 -7.92 2.50
C CYS A 197 -16.58 -8.39 2.63
N GLU A 198 -16.84 -9.67 2.93
CA GLU A 198 -18.20 -10.18 3.10
C GLU A 198 -18.91 -9.61 4.34
N ASN A 199 -18.19 -9.43 5.45
CA ASN A 199 -18.77 -8.90 6.69
C ASN A 199 -19.04 -7.39 6.65
N GLU A 200 -18.35 -6.63 5.80
CA GLU A 200 -18.65 -5.21 5.58
C GLU A 200 -20.04 -5.00 4.93
N PHE A 201 -20.58 -5.99 4.20
CA PHE A 201 -21.92 -5.94 3.61
C PHE A 201 -23.06 -6.37 4.55
N GLU A 202 -22.78 -6.93 5.74
CA GLU A 202 -23.82 -7.36 6.69
C GLU A 202 -24.18 -6.31 7.76
N LEU A 203 -23.53 -5.13 7.73
CA LEU A 203 -23.72 -4.08 8.74
C LEU A 203 -24.54 -2.86 8.27
N ASP A 204 -25.16 -2.92 7.09
CA ASP A 204 -26.11 -1.91 6.57
C ASP A 204 -27.59 -2.21 6.90
#